data_AF-A0A1M5I5V9-F1
#
_entry.id   AF-A0A1M5I5V9-F1
#
_cell.length_a   1.000
_cell.length_b   1.000
_cell.length_c   1.000
_cell.angle_alpha   90.00
_cell.angle_beta   90.00
_cell.angle_gamma   90.00
#
_symmetry.space_group_name_H-M   'P 1'
#
loop_
_entity.id
_entity.type
_entity.pdbx_description
1 polymer ?
#
loop_
_entity_poly.entity_id
_entity_poly.type
_entity_poly.pdbx_seq_one_letter_code
_entity_poly.pdbx_strand_id
1 'polypeptide(L)'
;MTGFEVDPGALRAAAGAAQQAASVVHKLELGRVAELAVALPGTESAGTAEQLGRHWEASSKRWAEGMDSHAAALTSAARDYQAREDSAAHGFGGTGGR
;
A
#
# COMPACT_ATOMS: atom_id res chain seq x y z
N MET A 1 17.50 27.37 -10.18
CA MET A 1 17.16 25.94 -10.34
C MET A 1 16.48 25.53 -9.05
N THR A 2 15.15 25.51 -9.02
CA THR A 2 14.37 25.16 -7.83
C THR A 2 14.59 23.68 -7.57
N GLY A 3 15.34 23.36 -6.51
CA GLY A 3 15.52 21.97 -6.09
C GLY A 3 14.16 21.34 -5.82
N PHE A 4 13.97 20.09 -6.22
CA PHE A 4 12.80 19.31 -5.83
C PHE A 4 12.82 19.13 -4.32
N GLU A 5 12.17 20.02 -3.59
CA GLU A 5 11.93 19.86 -2.16
C GLU A 5 10.86 18.78 -1.99
N VAL A 6 11.28 17.64 -1.45
CA VAL A 6 10.36 16.54 -1.16
C VAL A 6 9.84 16.76 0.24
N ASP A 7 8.54 17.04 0.37
CA ASP A 7 7.87 17.15 1.65
C ASP A 7 7.69 15.75 2.29
N PRO A 8 8.39 15.42 3.40
CA PRO A 8 8.21 14.15 4.10
C PRO A 8 6.79 13.98 4.65
N GLY A 9 6.07 15.07 4.90
CA GLY A 9 4.66 15.08 5.29
C GLY A 9 3.77 14.50 4.20
N ALA A 10 3.92 14.97 2.95
CA ALA A 10 3.20 14.44 1.80
C ALA A 10 3.45 12.94 1.57
N LEU A 11 4.69 12.47 1.76
CA LEU A 11 5.01 11.04 1.66
C LEU A 11 4.31 10.20 2.73
N ARG A 12 4.25 10.70 3.98
CA ARG A 12 3.52 10.02 5.07
C ARG A 12 2.02 9.99 4.83
N ALA A 13 1.45 11.08 4.31
CA ALA A 13 0.03 11.13 3.97
C ALA A 13 -0.31 10.11 2.87
N ALA A 14 0.53 10.01 1.83
CA ALA A 14 0.37 9.02 0.78
C ALA A 14 0.50 7.58 1.29
N ALA A 15 1.47 7.32 2.19
CA ALA A 15 1.60 6.02 2.85
C ALA A 15 0.34 5.64 3.64
N GLY A 16 -0.21 6.58 4.42
CA GLY A 16 -1.46 6.37 5.16
C GLY A 16 -2.67 6.12 4.25
N ALA A 17 -2.73 6.77 3.09
CA ALA A 17 -3.79 6.52 2.10
C ALA A 17 -3.67 5.11 1.50
N ALA A 18 -2.46 4.66 1.17
CA ALA A 18 -2.22 3.31 0.67
C ALA A 18 -2.59 2.23 1.69
N GLN A 19 -2.26 2.41 2.97
CA GLN A 19 -2.66 1.48 4.04
C GLN A 19 -4.18 1.42 4.22
N GLN A 20 -4.87 2.56 4.14
CA GLN A 20 -6.33 2.58 4.21
C GLN A 20 -6.94 1.81 3.04
N ALA A 21 -6.41 2.00 1.83
CA ALA A 21 -6.88 1.29 0.65
C ALA A 21 -6.67 -0.24 0.78
N ALA A 22 -5.49 -0.68 1.24
CA ALA A 22 -5.20 -2.08 1.54
C ALA A 22 -6.19 -2.67 2.56
N SER A 23 -6.43 -1.94 3.66
CA SER A 23 -7.37 -2.34 4.73
C SER A 23 -8.81 -2.49 4.23
N VAL A 24 -9.27 -1.61 3.33
CA VAL A 24 -10.58 -1.74 2.71
C VAL A 24 -10.66 -3.01 1.88
N VAL A 25 -9.67 -3.28 1.03
CA VAL A 25 -9.68 -4.46 0.16
C VAL A 25 -9.54 -5.77 0.94
N HIS A 26 -8.76 -5.81 2.01
CA HIS A 26 -8.70 -6.98 2.89
C HIS A 26 -10.05 -7.33 3.54
N LYS A 27 -10.94 -6.36 3.70
CA LYS A 27 -12.30 -6.57 4.25
C LYS A 27 -13.31 -6.97 3.17
N LEU A 28 -12.98 -6.79 1.90
CA LEU A 28 -13.81 -7.28 0.81
C LEU A 28 -13.60 -8.79 0.73
N GLU A 29 -14.51 -9.57 1.33
CA GLU A 29 -14.54 -11.03 1.26
C GLU A 29 -14.93 -11.52 -0.14
N LEU A 30 -14.17 -11.14 -1.17
CA LEU A 30 -14.50 -11.42 -2.58
C LEU A 30 -14.43 -12.92 -2.89
N GLY A 31 -13.65 -13.71 -2.14
CA GLY A 31 -13.65 -15.16 -2.22
C GLY A 31 -15.02 -15.80 -1.96
N ARG A 32 -15.93 -15.08 -1.29
CA ARG A 32 -17.28 -15.53 -0.99
C ARG A 32 -18.13 -15.82 -2.22
N VAL A 33 -17.78 -15.29 -3.39
CA VAL A 33 -18.49 -15.63 -4.64
C VAL A 33 -18.43 -17.14 -4.96
N ALA A 34 -17.45 -17.87 -4.41
CA ALA A 34 -17.38 -19.32 -4.52
C ALA A 34 -18.58 -20.02 -3.84
N GLU A 35 -19.22 -19.40 -2.85
CA GLU A 35 -20.42 -19.95 -2.18
C GLU A 35 -21.60 -20.07 -3.14
N LEU A 36 -21.64 -19.30 -4.24
CA LEU A 36 -22.69 -19.44 -5.26
C LEU A 36 -22.68 -20.83 -5.92
N ALA A 37 -21.55 -21.53 -5.91
CA ALA A 37 -21.48 -22.91 -6.40
C ALA A 37 -22.36 -23.87 -5.60
N VAL A 38 -22.54 -23.61 -4.30
CA VAL A 38 -23.43 -24.39 -3.42
C VAL A 38 -24.89 -24.18 -3.79
N ALA A 39 -25.26 -22.98 -4.28
CA ALA A 39 -26.62 -22.65 -4.67
C ALA A 39 -27.01 -23.19 -6.06
N LEU A 40 -26.03 -23.52 -6.91
CA LEU A 40 -26.25 -23.93 -8.32
C LEU A 40 -25.58 -25.27 -8.66
N PRO A 41 -25.81 -26.35 -7.89
CA PRO A 41 -25.08 -27.61 -8.04
C PRO A 41 -25.27 -28.22 -9.43
N GLY A 42 -24.18 -28.73 -10.01
CA GLY A 42 -24.18 -29.40 -11.31
C GLY A 42 -24.25 -28.47 -12.52
N THR A 43 -24.29 -27.16 -12.32
CA THR A 43 -24.26 -26.18 -13.42
C THR A 43 -22.81 -25.79 -13.78
N GLU A 44 -22.60 -25.36 -15.02
CA GLU A 44 -21.34 -24.73 -15.44
C GLU A 44 -21.05 -23.45 -14.63
N SER A 45 -22.10 -22.73 -14.25
CA SER A 45 -22.03 -21.55 -13.40
C SER A 45 -21.41 -21.84 -12.02
N ALA A 46 -21.66 -23.02 -11.44
CA ALA A 46 -21.02 -23.40 -10.17
C ALA A 46 -19.51 -23.57 -10.32
N GLY A 47 -19.05 -24.27 -11.37
CA GLY A 47 -17.63 -24.41 -11.65
C GLY A 47 -16.94 -23.06 -11.94
N THR A 48 -17.66 -22.13 -12.56
CA THR A 48 -17.19 -20.76 -12.81
C THR A 48 -17.13 -19.95 -11.53
N ALA A 49 -18.16 -20.02 -10.68
CA ALA A 49 -18.21 -19.32 -9.40
C ALA A 49 -17.05 -19.72 -8.47
N GLU A 50 -16.73 -21.02 -8.39
CA GLU A 50 -15.58 -21.50 -7.63
C GLU A 50 -14.25 -20.94 -8.15
N GLN A 51 -14.04 -20.96 -9.47
CA GLN A 51 -12.81 -20.44 -10.08
C GLN A 51 -12.69 -18.94 -9.85
N LEU A 52 -13.79 -18.21 -10.02
CA LEU A 52 -13.85 -16.78 -9.82
C LEU A 52 -13.55 -16.40 -8.37
N GLY A 53 -14.10 -17.12 -7.38
CA GLY A 53 -13.84 -16.85 -5.97
C GLY A 53 -12.38 -17.05 -5.61
N ARG A 54 -11.75 -18.14 -6.04
CA ARG A 54 -10.32 -18.35 -5.83
C ARG A 54 -9.48 -17.26 -6.50
N HIS A 55 -9.86 -16.85 -7.72
CA HIS A 55 -9.14 -15.82 -8.46
C HIS A 55 -9.26 -14.45 -7.78
N TRP A 56 -10.45 -14.06 -7.33
CA TRP A 56 -10.68 -12.80 -6.65
C TRP A 56 -10.00 -12.74 -5.30
N GLU A 57 -10.06 -13.81 -4.50
CA GLU A 57 -9.34 -13.91 -3.23
C GLU A 57 -7.83 -13.72 -3.41
N ALA A 58 -7.24 -14.41 -4.39
CA ALA A 58 -5.82 -14.27 -4.68
C ALA A 58 -5.47 -12.86 -5.19
N SER A 59 -6.32 -12.27 -6.02
CA SER A 59 -6.10 -10.95 -6.61
C SER A 59 -6.24 -9.82 -5.59
N SER A 60 -7.27 -9.85 -4.74
CA SER A 60 -7.48 -8.85 -3.69
C SER A 60 -6.34 -8.89 -2.68
N LYS A 61 -5.94 -10.09 -2.24
CA LYS A 61 -4.80 -10.29 -1.34
C LYS A 61 -3.51 -9.72 -1.93
N ARG A 62 -3.17 -10.10 -3.16
CA ARG A 62 -1.94 -9.61 -3.84
C ARG A 62 -1.93 -8.09 -4.00
N TRP A 63 -3.08 -7.52 -4.34
CA TRP A 63 -3.20 -6.07 -4.48
C TRP A 63 -2.99 -5.35 -3.15
N ALA A 64 -3.61 -5.84 -2.07
CA ALA A 64 -3.49 -5.25 -0.74
C ALA A 64 -2.05 -5.34 -0.19
N GLU A 65 -1.39 -6.50 -0.35
CA GLU A 65 0.03 -6.68 -0.02
C GLU A 65 0.94 -5.72 -0.82
N GLY A 66 0.58 -5.45 -2.08
CA GLY A 66 1.27 -4.47 -2.92
C GLY A 66 1.12 -3.04 -2.39
N MET A 67 -0.07 -2.67 -1.92
CA MET A 67 -0.33 -1.37 -1.29
C MET A 67 0.40 -1.21 0.04
N ASP A 68 0.45 -2.25 0.87
CA ASP A 68 1.23 -2.25 2.11
C ASP A 68 2.72 -2.06 1.84
N SER A 69 3.25 -2.76 0.83
CA SER A 69 4.65 -2.61 0.39
C SER A 69 4.93 -1.20 -0.13
N HIS A 70 3.99 -0.61 -0.87
CA HIS A 70 4.11 0.77 -1.35
C HIS A 70 4.11 1.78 -0.19
N ALA A 71 3.21 1.61 0.78
CA ALA A 71 3.16 2.44 1.98
C ALA A 71 4.47 2.35 2.80
N ALA A 72 5.05 1.15 2.93
CA ALA A 72 6.32 0.95 3.60
C ALA A 72 7.45 1.70 2.88
N ALA A 73 7.50 1.64 1.54
CA ALA A 73 8.49 2.36 0.75
C ALA A 73 8.37 3.89 0.92
N LEU A 74 7.16 4.43 0.89
CA LEU A 74 6.90 5.86 1.12
C LEU A 74 7.31 6.30 2.54
N THR A 75 7.02 5.46 3.53
CA THR A 75 7.42 5.70 4.94
C THR A 75 8.94 5.71 5.09
N SER A 76 9.63 4.79 4.42
CA SER A 76 11.10 4.74 4.41
C SER A 76 11.67 6.00 3.76
N ALA A 77 11.16 6.38 2.58
CA ALA A 77 11.61 7.58 1.89
C ALA A 77 11.43 8.84 2.76
N ALA A 78 10.29 8.99 3.44
CA ALA A 78 10.05 10.11 4.35
C ALA A 78 11.06 10.17 5.50
N ARG A 79 11.46 9.01 6.05
CA ARG A 79 12.49 8.93 7.10
C ARG A 79 13.86 9.33 6.56
N ASP A 80 14.21 8.86 5.36
CA ASP A 80 15.50 9.17 4.74
C ASP A 80 15.65 10.65 4.40
N TYR A 81 14.59 11.31 3.92
CA TYR A 81 14.60 12.75 3.68
C TYR A 81 14.81 13.53 4.99
N GLN A 82 14.05 13.21 6.04
CA GLN A 82 14.17 13.88 7.32
C GLN A 82 15.57 13.69 7.94
N ALA A 83 16.14 12.48 7.88
CA ALA A 83 17.48 12.23 8.40
C ALA A 83 18.57 13.03 7.65
N ARG A 84 18.40 13.25 6.34
CA ARG A 84 19.31 14.06 5.53
C ARG A 84 19.20 15.54 5.88
N GLU A 85 17.99 16.05 6.10
CA GLU A 85 17.74 17.43 6.54
C GLU A 85 18.35 17.68 7.92
N ASP A 86 18.14 16.78 8.88
CA ASP A 86 18.71 16.89 10.23
C ASP A 86 20.25 16.89 10.18
N SER A 87 20.84 16.00 9.37
CA SER A 87 22.30 15.92 9.19
C SER A 87 22.88 17.18 8.53
N ALA A 88 22.19 17.73 7.52
CA ALA A 88 22.59 18.97 6.88
C ALA A 88 22.54 20.16 7.85
N ALA A 89 21.45 20.28 8.62
CA ALA A 89 21.30 21.34 9.62
C ALA A 89 22.42 21.31 10.67
N HIS A 90 22.82 20.11 11.12
CA HIS A 90 23.91 19.95 12.08
C HIS A 90 25.29 20.25 11.48
N GLY A 91 25.52 19.89 10.20
CA GLY A 91 26.76 20.18 9.49
C GLY A 91 27.01 21.68 9.28
N PHE A 92 25.96 22.45 8.95
CA PHE A 92 26.08 23.91 8.76
C PHE A 92 26.17 24.68 10.08
N GLY A 93 25.57 24.18 11.17
CA GLY A 93 25.71 24.77 12.50
C GLY A 93 27.13 24.72 13.07
N GLY A 94 27.95 23.74 12.67
CA GLY A 94 29.34 23.58 13.12
C GLY A 94 30.36 24.48 12.43
N THR A 95 30.04 25.02 11.25
CA THR A 95 30.98 25.83 10.44
C THR A 95 30.75 27.33 10.51
N GLY A 96 29.67 27.80 11.15
CA GLY A 96 29.31 29.23 11.24
C GLY A 96 29.90 30.00 12.44
N GLY A 97 30.73 29.37 13.26
CA GLY A 97 31.31 29.96 14.48
C GLY A 97 32.84 30.03 14.44
N ARG A 98 33.41 30.86 13.57
CA ARG A 98 34.78 31.39 13.69
C ARG A 98 34.85 32.79 13.10
#